data_AF-A0AA50Q968-F1
#
_entry.id   AF-A0AA50Q968-F1
#
_cell.length_a   1.000
_cell.length_b   1.000
_cell.length_c   1.000
_cell.angle_alpha   90.00
_cell.angle_beta   90.00
_cell.angle_gamma   90.00
#
_symmetry.space_group_name_H-M   'P 1'
#
loop_
_entity.id
_entity.type
_entity.pdbx_description
1 polymer ?
#
loop_
_entity_poly.entity_id
_entity_poly.type
_entity_poly.pdbx_seq_one_letter_code
_entity_poly.pdbx_strand_id
1 'polypeptide(L)'
;MYKWIFLGGAAFLAYKMTSNEPPDYSKPHEYIHVKGYDSSGDPLEGNDHNYFGVGLINLDNNYYSVGSRECSQAISKITQDEVDRSIDAFNYHLDTQGDYNDKRVHLVVAQCFAYLGRDEECERRVREMVESGDKKMMIYALASIGKCRVNEEVGEPKLFRHSMR
;
A
#
# COMPACT_ATOMS: atom_id res chain seq x y z
N MET A 1 0.78 55.33 -28.04
CA MET A 1 -0.01 54.78 -26.92
C MET A 1 0.81 53.70 -26.25
N TYR A 2 1.14 53.95 -24.98
CA TYR A 2 1.69 53.00 -24.00
C TYR A 2 0.65 51.88 -23.74
N LYS A 3 0.99 50.68 -23.27
CA LYS A 3 1.60 50.42 -21.96
C LYS A 3 2.04 48.95 -21.88
N TRP A 4 3.26 48.72 -21.40
CA TRP A 4 3.67 47.44 -20.84
C TRP A 4 3.20 47.36 -19.39
N ILE A 5 2.71 46.19 -18.97
CA ILE A 5 2.61 45.80 -17.57
C ILE A 5 3.27 44.43 -17.45
N PHE A 6 4.44 44.40 -16.80
CA PHE A 6 4.95 43.21 -16.13
C PHE A 6 4.24 43.12 -14.78
N LEU A 7 3.73 41.94 -14.41
CA LEU A 7 3.65 41.51 -13.02
C LEU A 7 3.65 39.97 -12.97
N GLY A 8 4.30 39.47 -11.94
CA GLY A 8 4.78 38.10 -11.81
C GLY A 8 3.71 37.03 -11.75
N GLY A 9 4.17 35.82 -12.01
CA GLY A 9 3.41 34.60 -11.80
C GLY A 9 4.32 33.44 -12.17
N ALA A 10 4.96 32.86 -11.17
CA ALA A 10 5.68 31.61 -11.31
C ALA A 10 4.73 30.61 -11.99
N ALA A 11 5.02 30.25 -13.24
CA ALA A 11 4.45 29.07 -13.85
C ALA A 11 5.06 27.88 -13.07
N PHE A 12 4.42 27.52 -11.96
CA PHE A 12 4.52 26.17 -11.42
C PHE A 12 4.01 25.25 -12.52
N LEU A 13 4.93 24.80 -13.37
CA LEU A 13 4.75 23.61 -14.17
C LEU A 13 4.48 22.49 -13.17
N ALA A 14 3.20 22.23 -12.94
CA ALA A 14 2.73 20.99 -12.37
C ALA A 14 3.19 19.89 -13.32
N TYR A 15 4.37 19.35 -13.04
CA TYR A 15 4.89 18.19 -13.71
C TYR A 15 3.95 17.05 -13.33
N LYS A 16 3.02 16.75 -14.24
CA LYS A 16 2.21 15.55 -14.19
C LYS A 16 3.19 14.40 -14.43
N MET A 17 3.81 13.90 -13.37
CA MET A 17 4.62 12.68 -13.41
C MET A 17 3.65 11.51 -13.60
N THR A 18 3.27 11.26 -14.84
CA THR A 18 2.84 9.93 -15.27
C THR A 18 4.12 9.16 -15.57
N SER A 19 4.71 8.52 -14.56
CA SER A 19 5.90 7.68 -14.71
C SER A 19 5.54 6.26 -14.30
N ASN A 20 5.65 5.32 -15.24
CA ASN A 20 5.56 3.88 -15.04
C ASN A 20 6.80 3.32 -14.29
N GLU A 21 7.34 4.05 -13.33
CA GLU A 21 8.47 3.59 -12.51
C GLU A 21 7.93 3.07 -11.17
N PRO A 22 8.46 1.95 -10.65
CA PRO A 22 8.18 1.54 -9.28
C PRO A 22 8.49 2.71 -8.35
N PRO A 23 7.71 2.88 -7.27
CA PRO A 23 7.81 4.05 -6.41
C PRO A 23 9.23 4.23 -5.90
N ASP A 24 9.67 5.47 -5.92
CA ASP A 24 10.90 5.86 -5.28
C ASP A 24 10.70 5.81 -3.75
N TYR A 25 10.94 4.64 -3.15
CA TYR A 25 10.94 4.44 -1.70
C TYR A 25 12.05 5.23 -0.97
N SER A 26 12.83 6.07 -1.67
CA SER A 26 13.70 7.07 -1.04
C SER A 26 12.96 8.38 -0.70
N LYS A 27 11.72 8.58 -1.18
CA LYS A 27 10.95 9.80 -0.93
C LYS A 27 9.65 9.52 -0.17
N PRO A 28 9.20 10.45 0.69
CA PRO A 28 7.89 10.36 1.32
C PRO A 28 6.75 10.33 0.29
N HIS A 29 5.75 9.47 0.51
CA HIS A 29 4.58 9.33 -0.35
C HIS A 29 3.41 8.68 0.41
N GLU A 30 2.19 8.93 -0.04
CA GLU A 30 0.99 8.21 0.40
C GLU A 30 0.66 7.07 -0.57
N TYR A 31 0.04 6.01 -0.06
CA TYR A 31 -0.43 4.88 -0.86
C TYR A 31 -1.63 4.18 -0.22
N ILE A 32 -2.45 3.51 -1.04
CA ILE A 32 -3.54 2.68 -0.55
C ILE A 32 -2.97 1.31 -0.17
N HIS A 33 -3.21 0.91 1.07
CA HIS A 33 -2.94 -0.43 1.55
C HIS A 33 -4.27 -1.19 1.69
N VAL A 34 -4.30 -2.40 1.13
CA VAL A 34 -5.49 -3.27 1.16
C VAL A 34 -5.20 -4.48 2.03
N LYS A 35 -6.04 -4.73 3.04
CA LYS A 35 -6.00 -5.93 3.87
C LYS A 35 -7.27 -6.76 3.70
N GLY A 36 -7.10 -8.07 3.57
CA GLY A 36 -8.20 -9.04 3.60
C GLY A 36 -8.33 -9.69 4.97
N TYR A 37 -9.56 -10.01 5.33
CA TYR A 37 -9.93 -10.71 6.56
C TYR A 37 -10.91 -11.84 6.25
N ASP A 38 -10.83 -12.90 7.04
CA ASP A 38 -11.76 -14.04 6.96
C ASP A 38 -13.14 -13.71 7.57
N SER A 39 -14.04 -14.71 7.59
CA SER A 39 -15.39 -14.56 8.16
C SER A 39 -15.41 -14.30 9.67
N SER A 40 -14.34 -14.66 10.38
CA SER A 40 -14.17 -14.44 11.83
C SER A 40 -13.59 -13.05 12.14
N GLY A 41 -13.10 -12.34 11.11
CA GLY A 41 -12.41 -11.07 11.25
C GLY A 41 -10.92 -11.21 11.50
N ASP A 42 -10.35 -12.40 11.31
CA ASP A 42 -8.91 -12.61 11.42
C ASP A 42 -8.21 -12.15 10.13
N PRO A 43 -7.04 -11.50 10.24
CA PRO A 43 -6.26 -11.12 9.07
C PRO A 43 -5.73 -12.36 8.33
N LEU A 44 -5.64 -12.25 7.00
CA LEU A 44 -5.17 -13.33 6.14
C LEU A 44 -3.63 -13.44 6.01
N GLU A 45 -2.86 -12.75 6.87
CA GLU A 45 -1.39 -12.75 6.85
C GLU A 45 -0.77 -14.15 7.11
N GLY A 46 -1.58 -15.11 7.56
CA GLY A 46 -1.18 -16.52 7.75
C GLY A 46 -1.55 -17.46 6.60
N ASN A 47 -2.17 -16.95 5.53
CA ASN A 47 -2.41 -17.74 4.32
C ASN A 47 -1.09 -17.94 3.57
N ASP A 48 -0.97 -19.09 2.90
CA ASP A 48 0.12 -19.32 1.93
C ASP A 48 -0.08 -18.43 0.70
N HIS A 49 -1.34 -18.16 0.35
CA HIS A 49 -1.73 -17.21 -0.69
C HIS A 49 -2.23 -15.90 -0.07
N ASN A 50 -1.46 -14.83 -0.26
CA ASN A 50 -1.80 -13.51 0.29
C ASN A 50 -2.82 -12.78 -0.56
N TYR A 51 -3.86 -12.23 0.07
CA TYR A 51 -4.78 -11.30 -0.59
C TYR A 51 -4.20 -9.89 -0.65
N PHE A 52 -4.02 -9.35 -1.85
CA PHE A 52 -3.49 -8.00 -2.09
C PHE A 52 -4.46 -7.08 -2.84
N GLY A 53 -5.75 -7.43 -2.91
CA GLY A 53 -6.76 -6.63 -3.60
C GLY A 53 -6.57 -6.61 -5.11
N VAL A 54 -6.40 -7.79 -5.71
CA VAL A 54 -6.15 -7.97 -7.16
C VAL A 54 -7.17 -7.15 -7.98
N GLY A 55 -6.69 -6.20 -8.77
CA GLY A 55 -7.54 -5.38 -9.65
C GLY A 55 -8.27 -4.22 -8.96
N LEU A 56 -8.08 -4.00 -7.65
CA LEU A 56 -8.63 -2.84 -6.93
C LEU A 56 -7.72 -1.62 -7.00
N ILE A 57 -6.42 -1.86 -6.99
CA ILE A 57 -5.39 -0.83 -7.04
C ILE A 57 -4.42 -1.18 -8.17
N ASN A 58 -4.22 -0.23 -9.08
CA ASN A 58 -3.09 -0.32 -10.00
C ASN A 58 -1.85 0.12 -9.21
N LEU A 59 -0.94 -0.82 -8.94
CA LEU A 59 0.26 -0.56 -8.15
C LEU A 59 1.07 0.61 -8.70
N ASP A 60 1.16 0.77 -10.03
CA ASP A 60 1.89 1.86 -10.67
C ASP A 60 1.24 3.24 -10.44
N ASN A 61 -0.06 3.28 -10.13
CA ASN A 61 -0.82 4.50 -9.85
C ASN A 61 -1.25 4.62 -8.39
N ASN A 62 -0.64 3.84 -7.49
CA ASN A 62 -1.01 3.80 -6.07
C ASN A 62 -0.17 4.76 -5.21
N TYR A 63 0.50 5.74 -5.82
CA TYR A 63 1.41 6.65 -5.12
C TYR A 63 0.91 8.08 -5.24
N TYR A 64 0.80 8.74 -4.09
CA TYR A 64 0.24 10.07 -3.96
C TYR A 64 1.19 10.96 -3.19
N SER A 65 1.10 12.27 -3.40
CA SER A 65 1.88 13.21 -2.61
C SER A 65 1.36 13.25 -1.16
N VAL A 66 2.26 13.27 -0.18
CA VAL A 66 1.89 13.37 1.24
C VAL A 66 1.06 14.62 1.50
N GLY A 67 -0.07 14.48 2.19
CA GLY A 67 -0.98 15.57 2.57
C GLY A 67 -1.88 16.08 1.42
N SER A 68 -1.79 15.51 0.22
CA SER A 68 -2.57 15.94 -0.95
C SER A 68 -4.06 15.58 -0.88
N ARG A 69 -4.42 14.61 -0.01
CA ARG A 69 -5.74 13.95 0.07
C ARG A 69 -6.11 13.13 -1.16
N GLU A 70 -5.23 13.02 -2.15
CA GLU A 70 -5.48 12.25 -3.37
C GLU A 70 -5.67 10.75 -3.04
N CYS A 71 -4.90 10.23 -2.08
CA CYS A 71 -5.06 8.84 -1.62
C CYS A 71 -6.47 8.58 -1.08
N SER A 72 -6.96 9.41 -0.16
CA SER A 72 -8.31 9.25 0.41
C SER A 72 -9.41 9.41 -0.65
N GLN A 73 -9.20 10.28 -1.64
CA GLN A 73 -10.10 10.42 -2.79
C GLN A 73 -10.07 9.20 -3.72
N ALA A 74 -8.93 8.52 -3.83
CA ALA A 74 -8.83 7.29 -4.59
C ALA A 74 -9.55 6.14 -3.87
N ILE A 75 -9.39 6.00 -2.54
CA ILE A 75 -10.15 5.02 -1.73
C ILE A 75 -11.67 5.25 -1.87
N SER A 76 -12.13 6.50 -1.85
CA SER A 76 -13.56 6.79 -1.92
C SER A 76 -14.20 6.34 -3.23
N LYS A 77 -13.42 6.31 -4.33
CA LYS A 77 -13.85 5.85 -5.65
C LYS A 77 -13.95 4.33 -5.79
N ILE A 78 -13.27 3.56 -4.94
CA ILE A 78 -13.36 2.08 -4.96
C ILE A 78 -14.80 1.68 -4.66
N THR A 79 -15.42 0.91 -5.56
CA THR A 79 -16.81 0.47 -5.43
C THR A 79 -16.92 -0.93 -4.80
N GLN A 80 -18.07 -1.22 -4.19
CA GLN A 80 -18.34 -2.56 -3.65
C GLN A 80 -18.27 -3.64 -4.73
N ASP A 81 -18.79 -3.36 -5.94
CA ASP A 81 -18.76 -4.31 -7.07
C ASP A 81 -17.35 -4.63 -7.58
N GLU A 82 -16.41 -3.69 -7.51
CA GLU A 82 -14.99 -3.96 -7.80
C GLU A 82 -14.38 -4.87 -6.74
N VAL A 83 -14.68 -4.60 -5.47
CA VAL A 83 -14.19 -5.39 -4.33
C VAL A 83 -14.76 -6.80 -4.36
N ASP A 84 -16.04 -6.97 -4.61
CA ASP A 84 -16.66 -8.29 -4.73
C ASP A 84 -16.01 -9.11 -5.86
N ARG A 85 -15.76 -8.51 -7.03
CA ARG A 85 -15.05 -9.19 -8.12
C ARG A 85 -13.62 -9.60 -7.76
N SER A 86 -12.89 -8.75 -7.04
CA SER A 86 -11.55 -9.07 -6.54
C SER A 86 -11.59 -10.23 -5.53
N ILE A 87 -12.56 -10.21 -4.62
CA ILE A 87 -12.77 -11.28 -3.63
C ILE A 87 -13.15 -12.59 -4.32
N ASP A 88 -14.10 -12.56 -5.25
CA ASP A 88 -14.54 -13.73 -6.03
C ASP A 88 -13.38 -14.35 -6.79
N ALA A 89 -12.59 -13.52 -7.49
CA ALA A 89 -11.42 -14.00 -8.24
C ALA A 89 -10.37 -14.64 -7.32
N PHE A 90 -10.10 -14.02 -6.17
CA PHE A 90 -9.15 -14.57 -5.20
C PHE A 90 -9.67 -15.86 -4.56
N ASN A 91 -10.93 -15.89 -4.12
CA ASN A 91 -11.52 -17.09 -3.53
C ASN A 91 -11.60 -18.24 -4.55
N TYR A 92 -11.86 -17.95 -5.83
CA TYR A 92 -11.76 -18.92 -6.91
C TYR A 92 -10.33 -19.43 -7.12
N HIS A 93 -9.33 -18.55 -7.00
CA HIS A 93 -7.93 -18.95 -7.03
C HIS A 93 -7.60 -19.91 -5.87
N LEU A 94 -8.08 -19.63 -4.65
CA LEU A 94 -7.93 -20.56 -3.52
C LEU A 94 -8.62 -21.90 -3.78
N ASP A 95 -9.80 -21.90 -4.40
CA ASP A 95 -10.51 -23.14 -4.72
C ASP A 95 -9.76 -24.03 -5.73
N THR A 96 -8.85 -23.45 -6.50
CA THR A 96 -8.09 -24.15 -7.55
C THR A 96 -6.64 -24.43 -7.17
N GLN A 97 -6.03 -23.62 -6.30
CA GLN A 97 -4.60 -23.66 -5.97
C GLN A 97 -4.31 -23.60 -4.47
N GLY A 98 -5.29 -23.20 -3.65
CA GLY A 98 -5.14 -23.07 -2.21
C GLY A 98 -5.05 -24.41 -1.51
N ASP A 99 -4.51 -24.37 -0.29
CA ASP A 99 -4.43 -25.52 0.59
C ASP A 99 -5.39 -25.39 1.80
N TYR A 100 -5.30 -26.30 2.77
CA TYR A 100 -6.19 -26.29 3.93
C TYR A 100 -5.88 -25.17 4.94
N ASN A 101 -4.73 -24.50 4.83
CA ASN A 101 -4.35 -23.36 5.67
C ASN A 101 -4.87 -22.04 5.11
N ASP A 102 -5.20 -21.99 3.81
CA ASP A 102 -5.73 -20.80 3.17
C ASP A 102 -7.18 -20.52 3.58
N LYS A 103 -7.40 -19.33 4.15
CA LYS A 103 -8.73 -18.82 4.48
C LYS A 103 -9.28 -17.94 3.35
N ARG A 104 -10.57 -18.06 3.10
CA ARG A 104 -11.30 -17.21 2.13
C ARG A 104 -11.43 -15.77 2.63
N VAL A 105 -11.42 -14.81 1.71
CA VAL A 105 -11.65 -13.39 2.01
C VAL A 105 -13.15 -13.15 2.16
N HIS A 106 -13.54 -12.48 3.24
CA HIS A 106 -14.92 -12.04 3.51
C HIS A 106 -15.05 -10.53 3.76
N LEU A 107 -13.98 -9.90 4.27
CA LEU A 107 -13.94 -8.48 4.55
C LEU A 107 -12.64 -7.91 3.97
N VAL A 108 -12.75 -6.74 3.34
CA VAL A 108 -11.61 -6.01 2.81
C VAL A 108 -11.60 -4.62 3.43
N VAL A 109 -10.42 -4.19 3.88
CA VAL A 109 -10.15 -2.86 4.40
C VAL A 109 -9.15 -2.17 3.49
N ALA A 110 -9.55 -1.03 2.94
CA ALA A 110 -8.66 -0.11 2.23
C ALA A 110 -8.32 1.06 3.15
N GLN A 111 -7.03 1.28 3.41
CA GLN A 111 -6.51 2.34 4.29
C GLN A 111 -5.39 3.09 3.58
N CYS A 112 -5.36 4.41 3.68
CA CYS A 112 -4.21 5.19 3.21
C CYS A 112 -3.10 5.16 4.26
N PHE A 113 -1.88 4.95 3.79
CA PHE A 113 -0.66 5.07 4.59
C PHE A 113 0.24 6.15 4.00
N ALA A 114 0.83 6.98 4.86
CA ALA A 114 1.95 7.84 4.50
C ALA A 114 3.26 7.15 4.87
N TYR A 115 4.07 6.83 3.88
CA TYR A 115 5.47 6.48 4.07
C TYR A 115 6.28 7.77 4.24
N LEU A 116 6.98 7.89 5.37
CA LEU A 116 7.75 9.09 5.73
C LEU A 116 9.27 8.90 5.61
N GLY A 117 9.70 7.71 5.19
CA GLY A 117 11.11 7.33 5.11
C GLY A 117 11.42 6.15 6.02
N ARG A 118 12.69 6.07 6.43
CA ARG A 118 13.19 4.98 7.26
C ARG A 118 13.83 5.49 8.55
N ASP A 119 13.66 4.74 9.61
CA ASP A 119 14.32 4.98 10.89
C ASP A 119 15.81 4.59 10.77
N GLU A 120 16.68 5.60 10.79
CA GLU A 120 18.13 5.43 10.66
C GLU A 120 18.73 4.57 11.78
N GLU A 121 18.21 4.66 13.00
CA GLU A 121 18.69 3.84 14.11
C GLU A 121 18.26 2.38 13.96
N CYS A 122 17.06 2.15 13.46
CA CYS A 122 16.60 0.81 13.07
C CYS A 122 17.50 0.24 11.97
N GLU A 123 17.76 1.00 10.90
CA GLU A 123 18.61 0.53 9.80
C GLU A 123 20.04 0.26 10.24
N ARG A 124 20.61 1.11 11.11
CA ARG A 124 21.93 0.89 11.70
C ARG A 124 21.97 -0.43 12.47
N ARG A 125 20.97 -0.70 13.31
CA ARG A 125 20.88 -1.97 14.06
C ARG A 125 20.77 -3.17 13.14
N VAL A 126 19.95 -3.09 12.10
CA VAL A 126 19.82 -4.16 11.09
C VAL A 126 21.16 -4.38 10.37
N ARG A 127 21.87 -3.31 10.03
CA ARG A 127 23.20 -3.41 9.39
C ARG A 127 24.22 -4.08 10.29
N GLU A 128 24.28 -3.69 11.57
CA GLU A 128 25.17 -4.32 12.57
C GLU A 128 24.89 -5.82 12.73
N MET A 129 23.61 -6.23 12.67
CA MET A 129 23.24 -7.66 12.68
C MET A 129 23.76 -8.41 11.46
N VAL A 130 23.71 -7.80 10.27
CA VAL A 130 24.26 -8.39 9.04
C VAL A 130 25.79 -8.46 9.09
N GLU A 131 26.44 -7.38 9.52
CA GLU A 131 27.89 -7.27 9.61
C GLU A 131 28.50 -8.22 10.66
N SER A 132 27.71 -8.65 11.65
CA SER A 132 28.14 -9.66 12.64
C SER A 132 28.49 -11.02 12.01
N GLY A 133 27.99 -11.32 10.81
CA GLY A 133 28.24 -12.57 10.09
C GLY A 133 27.53 -13.81 10.69
N ASP A 134 26.73 -13.66 11.75
CA ASP A 134 25.94 -14.74 12.31
C ASP A 134 24.72 -15.03 11.42
N LYS A 135 24.65 -16.26 10.90
CA LYS A 135 23.55 -16.72 10.02
C LYS A 135 22.17 -16.55 10.64
N LYS A 136 22.02 -16.73 11.97
CA LYS A 136 20.75 -16.49 12.65
C LYS A 136 20.41 -15.00 12.64
N MET A 137 21.39 -14.15 12.90
CA MET A 137 21.21 -12.69 12.89
C MET A 137 20.89 -12.18 11.48
N MET A 138 21.44 -12.78 10.44
CA MET A 138 21.08 -12.45 9.05
C MET A 138 19.60 -12.75 8.74
N ILE A 139 19.05 -13.86 9.22
CA ILE A 139 17.62 -14.18 9.06
C ILE A 139 16.75 -13.15 9.79
N TYR A 140 17.13 -12.78 11.02
CA TYR A 140 16.43 -11.73 11.76
C TYR A 140 16.54 -10.35 11.08
N ALA A 141 17.69 -10.03 10.51
CA ALA A 141 17.91 -8.78 9.77
C ALA A 141 17.00 -8.69 8.53
N LEU A 142 16.87 -9.78 7.77
CA LEU A 142 15.95 -9.86 6.63
C LEU A 142 14.49 -9.65 7.05
N ALA A 143 14.07 -10.25 8.17
CA ALA A 143 12.72 -10.05 8.70
C ALA A 143 12.50 -8.63 9.29
N SER A 144 13.57 -7.91 9.63
CA SER A 144 13.51 -6.62 10.33
C SER A 144 13.64 -5.41 9.41
N ILE A 145 14.25 -5.55 8.23
CA ILE A 145 14.48 -4.41 7.32
C ILE A 145 13.17 -3.72 6.89
N GLY A 146 12.09 -4.50 6.73
CA GLY A 146 10.76 -3.97 6.42
C GLY A 146 10.15 -3.17 7.58
N LYS A 147 10.55 -3.47 8.83
CA LYS A 147 10.06 -2.81 10.05
C LYS A 147 10.71 -1.45 10.30
N CYS A 148 11.81 -1.14 9.63
CA CYS A 148 12.44 0.18 9.71
C CYS A 148 11.70 1.25 8.91
N ARG A 149 10.65 0.89 8.16
CA ARG A 149 9.82 1.86 7.45
C ARG A 149 8.96 2.62 8.46
N VAL A 150 9.01 3.94 8.38
CA VAL A 150 8.11 4.82 9.12
C VAL A 150 6.86 5.01 8.27
N ASN A 151 5.75 4.40 8.70
CA ASN A 151 4.45 4.59 8.07
C ASN A 151 3.45 5.14 9.09
N GLU A 152 2.56 6.01 8.63
CA GLU A 152 1.44 6.53 9.41
C GLU A 152 0.11 6.26 8.69
N GLU A 153 -0.93 5.91 9.43
CA GLU A 153 -2.28 5.81 8.88
C GLU A 153 -2.83 7.21 8.60
N VAL A 154 -3.33 7.44 7.39
CA VAL A 154 -3.86 8.74 6.95
C VAL A 154 -5.35 8.61 6.64
N GLY A 155 -6.17 9.35 7.40
CA GLY A 155 -7.61 9.36 7.21
C GLY A 155 -8.31 8.05 7.57
N GLU A 156 -9.61 7.99 7.29
CA GLU A 156 -10.46 6.87 7.71
C GLU A 156 -10.37 5.67 6.75
N PRO A 157 -10.35 4.44 7.29
CA PRO A 157 -10.42 3.25 6.46
C PRO A 157 -11.79 3.11 5.78
N LYS A 158 -11.80 2.54 4.59
CA LYS A 158 -13.03 2.11 3.92
C LYS A 158 -13.16 0.59 3.99
N LEU A 159 -14.29 0.14 4.51
CA LEU A 159 -14.59 -1.28 4.71
C LEU A 159 -15.54 -1.75 3.62
N PHE A 160 -15.26 -2.94 3.10
CA PHE A 160 -16.06 -3.61 2.08
C PHE A 160 -16.36 -5.03 2.55
N ARG A 161 -17.64 -5.35 2.71
CA ARG A 161 -18.08 -6.68 3.14
C ARG A 161 -18.51 -7.45 1.92
N HIS A 162 -17.96 -8.65 1.75
CA HIS A 162 -18.35 -9.50 0.65
C HIS A 162 -19.80 -9.95 0.82
N SER A 163 -20.65 -9.61 -0.15
CA SER A 163 -22.04 -10.05 -0.16
C SER A 163 -22.09 -11.40 -0.87
N MET A 164 -22.09 -12.50 -0.11
CA MET A 164 -22.31 -13.83 -0.67
C MET A 164 -23.66 -13.82 -1.43
N ARG A 165 -23.59 -13.91 -2.76
CA ARG A 165 -24.78 -14.07 -3.63
C ARG A 165 -25.12 -15.53 -3.82
#